data_AF-A0A0F9WUB9-F1
#
_entry.id   AF-A0A0F9WUB9-F1
#
_cell.length_a   1.000
_cell.length_b   1.000
_cell.length_c   1.000
_cell.angle_alpha   90.00
_cell.angle_beta   90.00
_cell.angle_gamma   90.00
#
_symmetry.space_group_name_H-M   'P 1'
#
loop_
_entity.id
_entity.type
_entity.pdbx_description
1 polymer ?
#
loop_
_entity_poly.entity_id
_entity_poly.type
_entity_poly.pdbx_seq_one_letter_code
_entity_poly.pdbx_strand_id
1 'polypeptide(L)'
;MEKEIDDLFLNDNDTGYTDKTIQNLENSVHKFESLSSYFNLIKDKISNIDINAELYNVKLERLANEMKDIEDKNTKLENEILYQTSIYETLKDLLIKLEIKEEHFINLETESFTGEGLIKIEEAVEALENFFVTDFTIRVVTEKQQRVNATLIMFYNRFINFISNLLKNDKSTEDFKVHSELYQKLERYKYLYKMSERYDKIYAKLCNLYVDHARIKYERELVLYLKKLYGLNIESTTKSNLEQSVQTVLETYQYILKVENNFLCSMNIKTDLENIFTKENQMIYNFFKDLYNKYNIEIICYLNNNIKDTSKDIELYKKFQDELIILVGKLKKNFLQNEAELKDAEKGVERFEKYVKLSDMEDFNNTLLRINTSRIKRNLDKADIFNVIAIKRLFDKLQDIYECNCEEYHDAIKESDKKLEKTVIDYVFEDGDEIEQIKKIQTNIKGTKIFVKKIKSQIFDIIKSNLKDDKKKLAKDILLE
;
A
#
# COMPACT_ATOMS: atom_id res chain seq x y z
N MET A 1 -53.34 60.79 -110.75
CA MET A 1 -54.10 62.00 -110.42
C MET A 1 -53.54 63.22 -111.15
N GLU A 2 -53.38 63.16 -112.48
CA GLU A 2 -53.61 64.32 -113.33
C GLU A 2 -53.71 63.80 -114.78
N LYS A 3 -52.62 63.31 -115.39
CA LYS A 3 -52.68 62.93 -116.82
C LYS A 3 -53.59 61.77 -117.24
N GLU A 4 -53.65 60.65 -116.49
CA GLU A 4 -54.52 59.52 -116.86
C GLU A 4 -55.99 59.71 -116.45
N ILE A 5 -56.29 60.72 -115.63
CA ILE A 5 -57.66 61.10 -115.27
C ILE A 5 -58.17 62.17 -116.25
N ASP A 6 -57.31 63.09 -116.72
CA ASP A 6 -57.68 64.14 -117.68
C ASP A 6 -58.00 63.60 -119.09
N ASP A 7 -57.33 62.55 -119.55
CA ASP A 7 -57.64 61.94 -120.86
C ASP A 7 -59.03 61.25 -120.90
N LEU A 8 -59.61 60.94 -119.73
CA LEU A 8 -60.92 60.29 -119.61
C LEU A 8 -62.11 61.26 -119.64
N PHE A 9 -61.87 62.59 -119.59
CA PHE A 9 -62.93 63.61 -119.52
C PHE A 9 -62.92 64.66 -120.66
N LEU A 10 -61.92 64.66 -121.55
CA LEU A 10 -61.76 65.73 -122.56
C LEU A 10 -61.81 65.31 -124.04
N ASN A 11 -61.93 64.02 -124.37
CA ASN A 11 -62.13 63.58 -125.75
C ASN A 11 -63.52 62.96 -125.94
N ASP A 12 -64.48 63.87 -126.19
CA ASP A 12 -65.74 63.61 -126.88
C ASP A 12 -65.46 62.84 -128.18
N ASN A 13 -65.60 61.53 -128.11
CA ASN A 13 -66.18 60.73 -129.17
C ASN A 13 -67.18 59.78 -128.52
N ASP A 14 -68.42 60.00 -128.91
CA ASP A 14 -69.66 59.35 -128.55
C ASP A 14 -69.59 57.80 -128.67
N THR A 15 -69.04 57.15 -127.63
CA THR A 15 -69.23 55.73 -127.33
C THR A 15 -69.39 55.56 -125.84
N GLY A 16 -70.59 55.21 -125.39
CA GLY A 16 -70.97 55.14 -123.97
C GLY A 16 -69.99 54.35 -123.11
N TYR A 17 -69.82 54.80 -121.86
CA TYR A 17 -69.16 54.04 -120.79
C TYR A 17 -69.65 52.59 -120.83
N THR A 18 -68.81 51.67 -121.27
CA THR A 18 -69.16 50.26 -121.37
C THR A 18 -69.26 49.64 -119.97
N ASP A 19 -70.30 48.86 -119.72
CA ASP A 19 -70.53 48.05 -118.51
C ASP A 19 -69.24 47.42 -117.94
N LYS A 20 -68.30 47.03 -118.81
CA LYS A 20 -67.01 46.39 -118.47
C LYS A 20 -66.16 47.12 -117.42
N THR A 21 -66.11 48.45 -117.42
CA THR A 21 -65.22 49.21 -116.53
C THR A 21 -65.79 49.30 -115.12
N ILE A 22 -67.12 49.49 -115.02
CA ILE A 22 -67.89 49.41 -113.77
C ILE A 22 -67.78 47.98 -113.22
N GLN A 23 -67.95 46.98 -114.09
CA GLN A 23 -67.87 45.56 -113.74
C GLN A 23 -66.48 45.13 -113.23
N ASN A 24 -65.39 45.74 -113.69
CA ASN A 24 -64.04 45.45 -113.21
C ASN A 24 -63.74 46.07 -111.83
N LEU A 25 -64.27 47.25 -111.54
CA LEU A 25 -64.19 47.88 -110.22
C LEU A 25 -65.06 47.12 -109.21
N GLU A 26 -66.29 46.76 -109.59
CA GLU A 26 -67.16 45.88 -108.81
C GLU A 26 -66.48 44.54 -108.54
N ASN A 27 -65.87 43.89 -109.54
CA ASN A 27 -65.13 42.64 -109.35
C ASN A 27 -63.91 42.78 -108.43
N SER A 28 -63.25 43.94 -108.41
CA SER A 28 -62.08 44.20 -107.57
C SER A 28 -62.47 44.49 -106.13
N VAL A 29 -63.56 45.24 -105.91
CA VAL A 29 -64.20 45.43 -104.60
C VAL A 29 -64.69 44.07 -104.07
N HIS A 30 -65.34 43.26 -104.89
CA HIS A 30 -65.75 41.91 -104.52
C HIS A 30 -64.57 41.01 -104.16
N LYS A 31 -63.43 41.10 -104.87
CA LYS A 31 -62.20 40.39 -104.49
C LYS A 31 -61.64 40.89 -103.15
N PHE A 32 -61.68 42.19 -102.87
CA PHE A 32 -61.21 42.74 -101.60
C PHE A 32 -62.14 42.37 -100.43
N GLU A 33 -63.45 42.38 -100.65
CA GLU A 33 -64.45 41.83 -99.73
C GLU A 33 -64.20 40.34 -99.47
N SER A 34 -63.87 39.58 -100.52
CA SER A 34 -63.53 38.16 -100.36
C SER A 34 -62.25 37.96 -99.54
N LEU A 35 -61.23 38.83 -99.67
CA LEU A 35 -60.00 38.80 -98.88
C LEU A 35 -60.23 39.23 -97.42
N SER A 36 -61.15 40.16 -97.16
CA SER A 36 -61.53 40.57 -95.82
C SER A 36 -62.01 39.37 -94.98
N SER A 37 -62.76 38.45 -95.60
CA SER A 37 -63.19 37.21 -94.94
C SER A 37 -62.01 36.31 -94.51
N TYR A 38 -60.94 36.22 -95.32
CA TYR A 38 -59.74 35.45 -95.00
C TYR A 38 -58.88 36.12 -93.91
N PHE A 39 -58.77 37.45 -93.91
CA PHE A 39 -58.08 38.18 -92.84
C PHE A 39 -58.80 38.05 -91.49
N ASN A 40 -60.14 38.05 -91.50
CA ASN A 40 -60.92 37.76 -90.29
C ASN A 40 -60.66 36.33 -89.79
N LEU A 41 -60.65 35.33 -90.68
CA LEU A 41 -60.30 33.95 -90.32
C LEU A 41 -58.87 33.80 -89.76
N ILE A 42 -57.89 34.52 -90.30
CA ILE A 42 -56.51 34.51 -89.78
C ILE A 42 -56.46 35.18 -88.41
N LYS A 43 -57.12 36.32 -88.26
CA LYS A 43 -57.22 37.04 -86.98
C LYS A 43 -57.89 36.19 -85.91
N ASP A 44 -58.95 35.47 -86.26
CA ASP A 44 -59.64 34.54 -85.35
C ASP A 44 -58.74 33.36 -84.98
N LYS A 45 -57.95 32.82 -85.93
CA LYS A 45 -56.97 31.78 -85.64
C LYS A 45 -55.84 32.26 -84.71
N ILE A 46 -55.30 33.45 -84.95
CA ILE A 46 -54.26 34.04 -84.09
C ILE A 46 -54.82 34.29 -82.69
N SER A 47 -56.02 34.89 -82.59
CA SER A 47 -56.69 35.12 -81.31
C SER A 47 -56.94 33.81 -80.55
N ASN A 48 -57.34 32.74 -81.25
CA ASN A 48 -57.48 31.41 -80.65
C ASN A 48 -56.15 30.81 -80.19
N ILE A 49 -55.05 31.03 -80.90
CA ILE A 49 -53.71 30.58 -80.48
C ILE A 49 -53.28 31.34 -79.22
N ASP A 50 -53.46 32.65 -79.18
CA ASP A 50 -53.12 33.48 -78.02
C ASP A 50 -53.92 33.07 -76.78
N ILE A 51 -55.24 32.89 -76.92
CA ILE A 51 -56.10 32.38 -75.82
C ILE A 51 -55.62 31.01 -75.34
N ASN A 52 -55.28 30.10 -76.25
CA ASN A 52 -54.78 28.77 -75.86
C ASN A 52 -53.42 28.86 -75.16
N ALA A 53 -52.50 29.71 -75.64
CA ALA A 53 -51.18 29.91 -75.04
C ALA A 53 -51.29 30.51 -73.63
N GLU A 54 -52.17 31.50 -73.43
CA GLU A 54 -52.47 32.03 -72.10
C GLU A 54 -53.05 30.94 -71.19
N LEU A 55 -53.98 30.14 -71.69
CA LEU A 55 -54.59 29.04 -70.93
C LEU A 55 -53.58 27.95 -70.58
N TYR A 56 -52.60 27.67 -71.45
CA TYR A 56 -51.47 26.79 -71.14
C TYR A 56 -50.53 27.39 -70.09
N ASN A 57 -50.22 28.68 -70.17
CA ASN A 57 -49.39 29.36 -69.16
C ASN A 57 -50.05 29.32 -67.78
N VAL A 58 -51.35 29.61 -67.70
CA VAL A 58 -52.12 29.51 -66.44
C VAL A 58 -52.09 28.07 -65.89
N LYS A 59 -52.21 27.06 -66.76
CA LYS A 59 -52.10 25.65 -66.35
C LYS A 59 -50.70 25.29 -65.85
N LEU A 60 -49.65 25.75 -66.52
CA LEU A 60 -48.26 25.50 -66.13
C LEU A 60 -47.92 26.20 -64.82
N GLU A 61 -48.34 27.44 -64.62
CA GLU A 61 -48.13 28.18 -63.38
C GLU A 61 -48.88 27.52 -62.21
N ARG A 62 -50.12 27.10 -62.45
CA ARG A 62 -50.88 26.31 -61.46
C ARG A 62 -50.17 25.00 -61.11
N LEU A 63 -49.70 24.25 -62.10
CA LEU A 63 -48.95 23.00 -61.87
C LEU A 63 -47.63 23.26 -61.12
N ALA A 64 -46.91 24.34 -61.44
CA ALA A 64 -45.68 24.70 -60.74
C ALA A 64 -45.94 25.03 -59.27
N ASN A 65 -47.01 25.77 -58.98
CA ASN A 65 -47.44 26.06 -57.62
C ASN A 65 -47.87 24.78 -56.87
N GLU A 66 -48.65 23.91 -57.51
CA GLU A 66 -49.04 22.61 -56.94
C GLU A 66 -47.81 21.71 -56.69
N MET A 67 -46.82 21.69 -57.59
CA MET A 67 -45.57 20.95 -57.39
C MET A 67 -44.75 21.50 -56.23
N LYS A 68 -44.65 22.82 -56.10
CA LYS A 68 -43.95 23.46 -54.99
C LYS A 68 -44.63 23.14 -53.64
N ASP A 69 -45.96 23.19 -53.59
CA ASP A 69 -46.72 22.80 -52.41
C ASP A 69 -46.51 21.31 -52.04
N ILE A 70 -46.34 20.44 -53.04
CA ILE A 70 -46.01 19.02 -52.82
C ILE A 70 -44.58 18.87 -52.28
N GLU A 71 -43.62 19.60 -52.83
CA GLU A 71 -42.22 19.58 -52.38
C GLU A 71 -42.10 20.04 -50.92
N ASP A 72 -42.73 21.17 -50.57
CA ASP A 72 -42.74 21.70 -49.20
C ASP A 72 -43.39 20.70 -48.21
N LYS A 73 -44.47 20.03 -48.63
CA LYS A 73 -45.12 18.97 -47.83
C LYS A 73 -44.22 17.75 -47.67
N ASN A 74 -43.51 17.34 -48.71
CA ASN A 74 -42.58 16.21 -48.65
C ASN A 74 -41.42 16.50 -47.71
N THR A 75 -40.80 17.68 -47.78
CA THR A 75 -39.73 18.08 -46.84
C THR A 75 -40.24 18.12 -45.40
N LYS A 76 -41.47 18.58 -45.16
CA LYS A 76 -42.08 18.54 -43.83
C LYS A 76 -42.26 17.09 -43.34
N LEU A 77 -42.79 16.21 -44.19
CA LEU A 77 -42.97 14.79 -43.88
C LEU A 77 -41.64 14.08 -43.61
N GLU A 78 -40.59 14.35 -44.38
CA GLU A 78 -39.25 13.79 -44.15
C GLU A 78 -38.69 14.18 -42.79
N ASN A 79 -38.82 15.45 -42.40
CA ASN A 79 -38.40 15.91 -41.07
C ASN A 79 -39.22 15.28 -39.94
N GLU A 80 -40.53 15.11 -40.13
CA GLU A 80 -41.39 14.41 -39.16
C GLU A 80 -41.01 12.93 -39.03
N ILE A 81 -40.70 12.26 -40.13
CA ILE A 81 -40.22 10.86 -40.13
C ILE A 81 -38.91 10.76 -39.36
N LEU A 82 -37.91 11.60 -39.65
CA LEU A 82 -36.63 11.60 -38.95
C LEU A 82 -36.79 11.79 -37.44
N TYR A 83 -37.63 12.75 -37.04
CA TYR A 83 -37.92 12.99 -35.63
C TYR A 83 -38.62 11.79 -34.96
N GLN A 84 -39.62 11.19 -35.62
CA GLN A 84 -40.31 10.00 -35.10
C GLN A 84 -39.39 8.78 -35.00
N THR A 85 -38.50 8.57 -35.98
CA THR A 85 -37.50 7.50 -35.93
C THR A 85 -36.54 7.68 -34.76
N SER A 86 -36.07 8.91 -34.51
CA SER A 86 -35.22 9.21 -33.35
C SER A 86 -35.91 8.92 -32.01
N ILE A 87 -37.20 9.26 -31.88
CA ILE A 87 -37.99 8.93 -30.68
C ILE A 87 -38.12 7.42 -30.53
N TYR A 88 -38.42 6.71 -31.63
CA TYR A 88 -38.62 5.27 -31.61
C TYR A 88 -37.36 4.52 -31.12
N GLU A 89 -36.18 4.84 -31.67
CA GLU A 89 -34.93 4.19 -31.24
C GLU A 89 -34.62 4.49 -29.75
N THR A 90 -34.88 5.72 -29.30
CA THR A 90 -34.70 6.09 -27.89
C THR A 90 -35.65 5.31 -26.95
N LEU A 91 -36.91 5.12 -27.36
CA LEU A 91 -37.89 4.34 -26.60
C LEU A 91 -37.57 2.84 -26.61
N LYS A 92 -37.07 2.32 -27.72
CA LYS A 92 -36.64 0.93 -27.85
C LYS A 92 -35.47 0.63 -26.92
N ASP A 93 -34.44 1.49 -26.89
CA ASP A 93 -33.31 1.37 -25.97
C ASP A 93 -33.76 1.46 -24.50
N LEU A 94 -34.69 2.37 -24.19
CA LEU A 94 -35.27 2.47 -22.85
C LEU A 94 -36.02 1.20 -22.43
N LEU A 95 -36.81 0.62 -23.35
CA LEU A 95 -37.57 -0.60 -23.08
C LEU A 95 -36.66 -1.78 -22.80
N ILE A 96 -35.60 -1.95 -23.60
CA ILE A 96 -34.57 -2.98 -23.37
C ILE A 96 -33.91 -2.80 -22.00
N LYS A 97 -33.56 -1.57 -21.62
CA LYS A 97 -32.95 -1.28 -20.30
C LYS A 97 -33.93 -1.50 -19.13
N LEU A 98 -35.22 -1.24 -19.32
CA LEU A 98 -36.25 -1.45 -18.31
C LEU A 98 -36.60 -2.93 -18.09
N GLU A 99 -36.31 -3.78 -19.07
CA GLU A 99 -36.57 -5.22 -19.05
C GLU A 99 -35.58 -5.99 -18.16
N ILE A 100 -35.57 -5.67 -16.87
CA ILE A 100 -34.92 -6.51 -15.85
C ILE A 100 -35.87 -7.66 -15.51
N LYS A 101 -35.41 -8.89 -15.75
CA LYS A 101 -36.16 -10.11 -15.42
C LYS A 101 -36.46 -10.18 -13.92
N GLU A 102 -37.70 -10.55 -13.60
CA GLU A 102 -38.17 -10.73 -12.22
C GLU A 102 -37.36 -11.79 -11.46
N GLU A 103 -36.85 -12.80 -12.19
CA GLU A 103 -35.92 -13.82 -11.71
C GLU A 103 -34.71 -13.23 -10.97
N HIS A 104 -34.13 -12.13 -11.45
CA HIS A 104 -32.96 -11.53 -10.78
C HIS A 104 -33.31 -11.02 -9.38
N PHE A 105 -34.51 -10.48 -9.18
CA PHE A 105 -34.98 -10.05 -7.85
C PHE A 105 -35.19 -11.25 -6.93
N ILE A 106 -35.83 -12.31 -7.43
CA ILE A 106 -36.09 -13.54 -6.67
C ILE A 106 -34.77 -14.20 -6.26
N ASN A 107 -33.81 -14.31 -7.18
CA ASN A 107 -32.52 -14.94 -6.93
C ASN A 107 -31.78 -14.28 -5.76
N LEU A 108 -31.76 -12.94 -5.67
CA LEU A 108 -31.13 -12.24 -4.55
C LEU A 108 -31.82 -12.50 -3.19
N GLU A 109 -33.13 -12.71 -3.19
CA GLU A 109 -33.90 -12.94 -1.96
C GLU A 109 -33.82 -14.39 -1.47
N THR A 110 -33.84 -15.37 -2.38
CA THR A 110 -34.07 -16.77 -2.02
C THR A 110 -32.87 -17.68 -2.19
N GLU A 111 -31.97 -17.40 -3.13
CA GLU A 111 -30.88 -18.35 -3.46
C GLU A 111 -29.87 -18.50 -2.32
N SER A 112 -29.21 -19.66 -2.27
CA SER A 112 -28.19 -19.95 -1.26
C SER A 112 -26.83 -19.37 -1.64
N PHE A 113 -26.00 -19.00 -0.65
CA PHE A 113 -24.62 -18.52 -0.88
C PHE A 113 -23.62 -19.66 -1.20
N THR A 114 -24.09 -20.78 -1.75
CA THR A 114 -23.27 -21.98 -2.00
C THR A 114 -23.64 -22.62 -3.33
N GLY A 115 -22.65 -23.21 -4.01
CA GLY A 115 -22.85 -23.93 -5.27
C GLY A 115 -23.44 -23.06 -6.38
N GLU A 116 -24.40 -23.60 -7.13
CA GLU A 116 -25.11 -22.90 -8.21
C GLU A 116 -25.86 -21.65 -7.74
N GLY A 117 -26.32 -21.60 -6.49
CA GLY A 117 -27.02 -20.44 -5.94
C GLY A 117 -26.14 -19.19 -5.91
N LEU A 118 -24.83 -19.34 -5.66
CA LEU A 118 -23.90 -18.21 -5.68
C LEU A 118 -23.75 -17.61 -7.09
N ILE A 119 -23.66 -18.47 -8.12
CA ILE A 119 -23.54 -18.03 -9.52
C ILE A 119 -24.78 -17.21 -9.92
N LYS A 120 -25.98 -17.70 -9.60
CA LYS A 120 -27.23 -16.97 -9.87
C LYS A 120 -27.33 -15.64 -9.13
N ILE A 121 -26.79 -15.58 -7.90
CA ILE A 121 -26.69 -14.33 -7.14
C ILE A 121 -25.75 -13.36 -7.85
N GLU A 122 -24.57 -13.80 -8.27
CA GLU A 122 -23.60 -12.96 -8.98
C GLU A 122 -24.17 -12.40 -10.29
N GLU A 123 -24.83 -13.25 -11.09
CA GLU A 123 -25.53 -12.84 -12.32
C GLU A 123 -26.64 -11.82 -12.05
N ALA A 124 -27.41 -12.02 -10.96
CA ALA A 124 -28.46 -11.10 -10.57
C ALA A 124 -27.91 -9.75 -10.07
N VAL A 125 -26.82 -9.76 -9.27
CA VAL A 125 -26.12 -8.53 -8.86
C VAL A 125 -25.61 -7.80 -10.09
N GLU A 126 -24.99 -8.48 -11.04
CA GLU A 126 -24.47 -7.87 -12.27
C GLU A 126 -25.58 -7.18 -13.07
N ALA A 127 -26.68 -7.89 -13.30
CA ALA A 127 -27.82 -7.37 -14.06
C ALA A 127 -28.45 -6.14 -13.38
N LEU A 128 -28.61 -6.20 -12.05
CA LEU A 128 -29.25 -5.13 -11.29
C LEU A 128 -28.33 -3.93 -11.10
N GLU A 129 -27.03 -4.12 -10.87
CA GLU A 129 -26.07 -3.02 -10.74
C GLU A 129 -25.76 -2.32 -12.06
N ASN A 130 -25.91 -3.01 -13.19
CA ASN A 130 -25.75 -2.40 -14.52
C ASN A 130 -26.98 -1.62 -14.98
N PHE A 131 -28.05 -1.54 -14.16
CA PHE A 131 -29.19 -0.68 -14.41
C PHE A 131 -28.82 0.81 -14.21
N PHE A 132 -28.17 1.39 -15.22
CA PHE A 132 -27.77 2.80 -15.25
C PHE A 132 -28.62 3.56 -16.27
N VAL A 133 -29.63 4.26 -15.77
CA VAL A 133 -30.55 5.08 -16.57
C VAL A 133 -30.59 6.49 -15.97
N THR A 134 -29.54 7.29 -16.25
CA THR A 134 -29.39 8.65 -15.72
C THR A 134 -30.18 9.71 -16.49
N ASP A 135 -30.46 9.45 -17.76
CA ASP A 135 -30.91 10.51 -18.68
C ASP A 135 -32.44 10.59 -18.80
N PHE A 136 -33.17 9.75 -18.06
CA PHE A 136 -34.62 9.65 -18.15
C PHE A 136 -35.29 10.02 -16.83
N THR A 137 -36.04 11.13 -16.83
CA THR A 137 -36.87 11.59 -15.69
C THR A 137 -38.25 10.92 -15.66
N ILE A 138 -38.43 9.82 -16.39
CA ILE A 138 -39.72 9.13 -16.52
C ILE A 138 -40.02 8.39 -15.21
N ARG A 139 -41.22 8.58 -14.66
CA ARG A 139 -41.65 7.98 -13.39
C ARG A 139 -41.38 6.48 -13.28
N VAL A 140 -41.65 5.72 -14.34
CA VAL A 140 -41.42 4.26 -14.38
C VAL A 140 -39.94 3.90 -14.19
N VAL A 141 -39.02 4.70 -14.75
CA VAL A 141 -37.57 4.51 -14.58
C VAL A 141 -37.19 4.77 -13.13
N THR A 142 -37.69 5.86 -12.53
CA THR A 142 -37.42 6.19 -11.13
C THR A 142 -37.96 5.12 -10.18
N GLU A 143 -39.18 4.62 -10.39
CA GLU A 143 -39.77 3.54 -9.60
C GLU A 143 -38.97 2.24 -9.72
N LYS A 144 -38.52 1.89 -10.94
CA LYS A 144 -37.67 0.71 -11.16
C LYS A 144 -36.31 0.86 -10.50
N GLN A 145 -35.67 2.04 -10.59
CA GLN A 145 -34.40 2.32 -9.94
C GLN A 145 -34.50 2.23 -8.41
N GLN A 146 -35.58 2.76 -7.83
CA GLN A 146 -35.85 2.63 -6.40
C GLN A 146 -36.01 1.17 -5.99
N ARG A 147 -36.74 0.38 -6.78
CA ARG A 147 -36.92 -1.06 -6.56
C ARG A 147 -35.58 -1.80 -6.60
N VAL A 148 -34.77 -1.57 -7.64
CA VAL A 148 -33.42 -2.16 -7.79
C VAL A 148 -32.56 -1.84 -6.57
N ASN A 149 -32.48 -0.56 -6.18
CA ASN A 149 -31.69 -0.14 -5.02
C ASN A 149 -32.19 -0.75 -3.71
N ALA A 150 -33.51 -0.81 -3.50
CA ALA A 150 -34.09 -1.42 -2.31
C ALA A 150 -33.74 -2.92 -2.21
N THR A 151 -33.87 -3.65 -3.31
CA THR A 151 -33.52 -5.08 -3.37
C THR A 151 -32.03 -5.31 -3.14
N LEU A 152 -31.14 -4.53 -3.77
CA LEU A 152 -29.70 -4.64 -3.57
C LEU A 152 -29.30 -4.35 -2.11
N ILE A 153 -29.89 -3.33 -1.47
CA ILE A 153 -29.66 -3.03 -0.06
C ILE A 153 -30.13 -4.19 0.83
N MET A 154 -31.30 -4.76 0.58
CA MET A 154 -31.81 -5.92 1.33
C MET A 154 -30.91 -7.14 1.17
N PHE A 155 -30.50 -7.43 -0.06
CA PHE A 155 -29.55 -8.49 -0.39
C PHE A 155 -28.23 -8.32 0.37
N TYR A 156 -27.62 -7.14 0.33
CA TYR A 156 -26.35 -6.92 1.01
C TYR A 156 -26.47 -7.03 2.52
N ASN A 157 -27.60 -6.65 3.12
CA ASN A 157 -27.85 -6.92 4.55
C ASN A 157 -27.92 -8.42 4.85
N ARG A 158 -28.56 -9.21 3.98
CA ARG A 158 -28.56 -10.69 4.07
C ARG A 158 -27.15 -11.26 3.92
N PHE A 159 -26.38 -10.76 2.96
CA PHE A 159 -24.99 -11.16 2.74
C PHE A 159 -24.08 -10.81 3.92
N ILE A 160 -24.23 -9.61 4.50
CA ILE A 160 -23.55 -9.20 5.73
C ILE A 160 -23.82 -10.18 6.88
N ASN A 161 -25.07 -10.59 7.07
CA ASN A 161 -25.43 -11.56 8.10
C ASN A 161 -24.81 -12.94 7.83
N PHE A 162 -24.79 -13.37 6.57
CA PHE A 162 -24.14 -14.60 6.15
C PHE A 162 -22.63 -14.58 6.45
N ILE A 163 -21.91 -13.52 6.03
CA ILE A 163 -20.48 -13.37 6.30
C ILE A 163 -20.22 -13.31 7.81
N SER A 164 -21.03 -12.56 8.57
CA SER A 164 -20.89 -12.51 10.04
C SER A 164 -21.00 -13.89 10.68
N ASN A 165 -21.93 -14.73 10.22
CA ASN A 165 -22.08 -16.09 10.72
C ASN A 165 -20.93 -17.00 10.28
N LEU A 166 -20.45 -16.85 9.04
CA LEU A 166 -19.29 -17.59 8.52
C LEU A 166 -18.04 -17.31 9.37
N LEU A 167 -17.78 -16.03 9.69
CA LEU A 167 -16.67 -15.61 10.54
C LEU A 167 -16.84 -16.11 11.99
N LYS A 168 -18.03 -16.00 12.58
CA LYS A 168 -18.30 -16.51 13.95
C LYS A 168 -18.05 -18.02 14.10
N ASN A 169 -18.27 -18.79 13.03
CA ASN A 169 -18.08 -20.25 13.03
C ASN A 169 -16.62 -20.66 12.81
N ASP A 170 -15.76 -19.74 12.37
CA ASP A 170 -14.33 -19.94 12.23
C ASP A 170 -13.66 -19.87 13.61
N LYS A 171 -13.47 -21.04 14.24
CA LYS A 171 -12.85 -21.14 15.57
C LYS A 171 -11.33 -20.95 15.47
N SER A 172 -10.75 -20.40 16.54
CA SER A 172 -9.30 -20.34 16.70
C SER A 172 -8.69 -21.73 16.73
N THR A 173 -7.54 -21.88 16.09
CA THR A 173 -6.80 -23.15 16.05
C THR A 173 -5.79 -23.31 17.19
N GLU A 174 -5.73 -22.35 18.13
CA GLU A 174 -4.72 -22.22 19.20
C GLU A 174 -3.26 -22.06 18.71
N ASP A 175 -2.98 -22.32 17.43
CA ASP A 175 -1.73 -22.01 16.76
C ASP A 175 -1.77 -20.61 16.14
N PHE A 176 -0.73 -19.80 16.37
CA PHE A 176 -0.53 -18.54 15.68
C PHE A 176 -0.01 -18.78 14.25
N LYS A 177 -0.91 -18.75 13.26
CA LYS A 177 -0.60 -19.09 11.86
C LYS A 177 -1.48 -18.36 10.86
N VAL A 178 -1.13 -18.51 9.59
CA VAL A 178 -1.93 -18.05 8.44
C VAL A 178 -3.24 -18.82 8.33
N HIS A 179 -4.36 -18.13 8.07
CA HIS A 179 -5.70 -18.72 7.99
C HIS A 179 -6.13 -19.10 6.57
N SER A 180 -5.31 -19.90 5.88
CA SER A 180 -5.52 -20.25 4.48
C SER A 180 -6.91 -20.82 4.16
N GLU A 181 -7.46 -21.66 5.04
CA GLU A 181 -8.80 -22.22 4.87
C GLU A 181 -9.90 -21.16 4.92
N LEU A 182 -9.79 -20.18 5.82
CA LEU A 182 -10.74 -19.07 5.89
C LEU A 182 -10.63 -18.21 4.63
N TYR A 183 -9.41 -17.90 4.21
CA TYR A 183 -9.17 -17.11 3.01
C TYR A 183 -9.79 -17.76 1.77
N GLN A 184 -9.58 -19.07 1.58
CA GLN A 184 -10.19 -19.82 0.48
C GLN A 184 -11.72 -19.84 0.52
N LYS A 185 -12.31 -19.88 1.73
CA LYS A 185 -13.77 -19.78 1.90
C LYS A 185 -14.29 -18.39 1.51
N LEU A 186 -13.60 -17.33 1.94
CA LEU A 186 -13.98 -15.95 1.67
C LEU A 186 -13.74 -15.55 0.21
N GLU A 187 -12.68 -16.07 -0.41
CA GLU A 187 -12.32 -15.78 -1.80
C GLU A 187 -13.42 -16.13 -2.80
N ARG A 188 -14.26 -17.13 -2.47
CA ARG A 188 -15.47 -17.46 -3.24
C ARG A 188 -16.44 -16.29 -3.38
N TYR A 189 -16.43 -15.36 -2.44
CA TYR A 189 -17.35 -14.22 -2.41
C TYR A 189 -16.68 -12.91 -2.85
N LYS A 190 -15.48 -12.99 -3.44
CA LYS A 190 -14.70 -11.82 -3.88
C LYS A 190 -15.47 -10.90 -4.84
N TYR A 191 -16.27 -11.46 -5.75
CA TYR A 191 -17.08 -10.68 -6.67
C TYR A 191 -18.09 -9.79 -5.93
N LEU A 192 -18.81 -10.36 -4.97
CA LEU A 192 -19.80 -9.64 -4.15
C LEU A 192 -19.15 -8.55 -3.29
N TYR A 193 -17.96 -8.80 -2.74
CA TYR A 193 -17.17 -7.77 -2.04
C TYR A 193 -16.84 -6.60 -2.97
N LYS A 194 -16.34 -6.89 -4.18
CA LYS A 194 -15.99 -5.86 -5.16
C LYS A 194 -17.20 -5.02 -5.57
N MET A 195 -18.34 -5.65 -5.84
CA MET A 195 -19.55 -4.92 -6.26
C MET A 195 -20.12 -4.05 -5.13
N SER A 196 -19.99 -4.51 -3.88
CA SER A 196 -20.47 -3.74 -2.73
C SER A 196 -19.81 -2.37 -2.54
N GLU A 197 -18.64 -2.10 -3.15
CA GLU A 197 -17.95 -0.81 -3.12
C GLU A 197 -18.81 0.37 -3.59
N ARG A 198 -19.80 0.12 -4.45
CA ARG A 198 -20.76 1.15 -4.88
C ARG A 198 -21.62 1.69 -3.72
N TYR A 199 -21.65 0.97 -2.60
CA TYR A 199 -22.45 1.27 -1.42
C TYR A 199 -21.55 1.46 -0.18
N ASP A 200 -20.98 2.66 -0.03
CA ASP A 200 -19.99 3.00 1.01
C ASP A 200 -20.27 2.41 2.40
N LYS A 201 -21.51 2.57 2.91
CA LYS A 201 -21.89 2.08 4.25
C LYS A 201 -21.90 0.55 4.35
N ILE A 202 -22.34 -0.13 3.30
CA ILE A 202 -22.41 -1.60 3.24
C ILE A 202 -20.99 -2.15 3.14
N TYR A 203 -20.19 -1.61 2.22
CA TYR A 203 -18.81 -2.02 2.01
C TYR A 203 -17.96 -1.81 3.25
N ALA A 204 -18.06 -0.64 3.90
CA ALA A 204 -17.36 -0.37 5.16
C ALA A 204 -17.75 -1.39 6.25
N LYS A 205 -19.04 -1.76 6.34
CA LYS A 205 -19.51 -2.76 7.30
C LYS A 205 -18.94 -4.16 7.02
N LEU A 206 -18.84 -4.56 5.76
CA LEU A 206 -18.21 -5.82 5.36
C LEU A 206 -16.71 -5.84 5.70
N CYS A 207 -15.99 -4.75 5.39
CA CYS A 207 -14.57 -4.62 5.75
C CYS A 207 -14.37 -4.71 7.27
N ASN A 208 -15.18 -3.98 8.05
CA ASN A 208 -15.08 -3.99 9.51
C ASN A 208 -15.38 -5.36 10.12
N LEU A 209 -16.34 -6.12 9.57
CA LEU A 209 -16.62 -7.48 10.03
C LEU A 209 -15.39 -8.39 9.92
N TYR A 210 -14.68 -8.31 8.80
CA TYR A 210 -13.45 -9.05 8.61
C TYR A 210 -12.35 -8.58 9.58
N VAL A 211 -12.11 -7.27 9.65
CA VAL A 211 -11.07 -6.68 10.51
C VAL A 211 -11.30 -7.03 11.98
N ASP A 212 -12.53 -6.90 12.47
CA ASP A 212 -12.87 -7.25 13.86
C ASP A 212 -12.64 -8.73 14.14
N HIS A 213 -13.00 -9.62 13.20
CA HIS A 213 -12.75 -11.06 13.32
C HIS A 213 -11.26 -11.36 13.35
N ALA A 214 -10.50 -10.87 12.36
CA ALA A 214 -9.07 -11.09 12.23
C ALA A 214 -8.32 -10.61 13.48
N ARG A 215 -8.61 -9.40 13.96
CA ARG A 215 -8.03 -8.84 15.19
C ARG A 215 -8.28 -9.75 16.40
N ILE A 216 -9.53 -10.16 16.64
CA ILE A 216 -9.86 -11.01 17.79
C ILE A 216 -9.18 -12.38 17.68
N LYS A 217 -9.10 -12.93 16.47
CA LYS A 217 -8.52 -14.25 16.22
C LYS A 217 -7.00 -14.24 16.45
N TYR A 218 -6.28 -13.31 15.82
CA TYR A 218 -4.83 -13.17 15.98
C TYR A 218 -4.44 -12.84 17.42
N GLU A 219 -5.18 -11.95 18.09
CA GLU A 219 -4.93 -11.59 19.48
C GLU A 219 -4.98 -12.84 20.39
N ARG A 220 -5.99 -13.69 20.22
CA ARG A 220 -6.15 -14.91 21.02
C ARG A 220 -5.06 -15.95 20.73
N GLU A 221 -4.78 -16.18 19.46
CA GLU A 221 -3.79 -17.18 19.05
C GLU A 221 -2.37 -16.78 19.44
N LEU A 222 -2.02 -15.50 19.29
CA LEU A 222 -0.71 -15.00 19.70
C LEU A 222 -0.51 -15.15 21.22
N VAL A 223 -1.52 -14.83 22.04
CA VAL A 223 -1.43 -15.00 23.50
C VAL A 223 -1.14 -16.46 23.87
N LEU A 224 -1.82 -17.41 23.24
CA LEU A 224 -1.61 -18.84 23.52
C LEU A 224 -0.23 -19.31 23.02
N TYR A 225 0.15 -18.89 21.82
CA TYR A 225 1.45 -19.19 21.22
C TYR A 225 2.62 -18.68 22.08
N LEU A 226 2.59 -17.41 22.50
CA LEU A 226 3.64 -16.82 23.33
C LEU A 226 3.70 -17.48 24.71
N LYS A 227 2.56 -17.83 25.32
CA LYS A 227 2.53 -18.59 26.59
C LYS A 227 3.18 -19.96 26.46
N LYS A 228 2.87 -20.70 25.40
CA LYS A 228 3.45 -22.02 25.11
C LYS A 228 4.96 -21.92 24.90
N LEU A 229 5.41 -20.96 24.10
CA LEU A 229 6.83 -20.69 23.90
C LEU A 229 7.54 -20.30 25.20
N TYR A 230 6.92 -19.46 26.02
CA TYR A 230 7.49 -19.08 27.32
C TYR A 230 7.69 -20.31 28.21
N GLY A 231 6.67 -21.18 28.34
CA GLY A 231 6.78 -22.44 29.10
C GLY A 231 7.90 -23.35 28.59
N LEU A 232 7.99 -23.56 27.28
CA LEU A 232 9.03 -24.40 26.66
C LEU A 232 10.44 -23.88 26.93
N ASN A 233 10.64 -22.56 26.86
CA ASN A 233 11.94 -21.95 27.13
C ASN A 233 12.35 -22.07 28.61
N ILE A 234 11.38 -22.11 29.52
CA ILE A 234 11.63 -22.32 30.95
C ILE A 234 12.01 -23.77 31.24
N GLU A 235 11.33 -24.74 30.65
CA GLU A 235 11.48 -26.16 30.97
C GLU A 235 12.68 -26.82 30.28
N SER A 236 13.03 -26.38 29.07
CA SER A 236 14.03 -27.07 28.23
C SER A 236 15.41 -26.42 28.21
N THR A 237 15.64 -25.37 29.01
CA THR A 237 16.86 -24.51 29.14
C THR A 237 18.11 -24.98 28.40
N THR A 238 18.06 -24.98 27.06
CA THR A 238 19.23 -25.10 26.21
C THR A 238 19.31 -23.82 25.40
N LYS A 239 20.51 -23.26 25.33
CA LYS A 239 20.81 -21.99 24.66
C LYS A 239 20.26 -21.94 23.22
N SER A 240 20.30 -23.07 22.51
CA SER A 240 19.78 -23.22 21.14
C SER A 240 18.26 -23.01 21.02
N ASN A 241 17.48 -23.40 22.04
CA ASN A 241 16.01 -23.31 21.98
C ASN A 241 15.53 -21.86 22.11
N LEU A 242 16.25 -21.05 22.90
CA LEU A 242 15.88 -19.66 23.16
C LEU A 242 16.12 -18.77 21.93
N GLU A 243 17.27 -18.92 21.28
CA GLU A 243 17.60 -18.23 20.04
C GLU A 243 16.60 -18.57 18.93
N GLN A 244 16.34 -19.87 18.75
CA GLN A 244 15.37 -20.35 17.78
C GLN A 244 13.95 -19.83 18.07
N SER A 245 13.55 -19.73 19.34
CA SER A 245 12.25 -19.18 19.72
C SER A 245 12.12 -17.70 19.33
N VAL A 246 13.14 -16.89 19.62
CA VAL A 246 13.16 -15.46 19.25
C VAL A 246 13.06 -15.30 17.73
N GLN A 247 13.87 -16.03 16.98
CA GLN A 247 13.85 -16.00 15.52
C GLN A 247 12.48 -16.44 14.97
N THR A 248 11.93 -17.55 15.48
CA THR A 248 10.66 -18.12 15.00
C THR A 248 9.49 -17.17 15.23
N VAL A 249 9.45 -16.45 16.36
CA VAL A 249 8.41 -15.44 16.63
C VAL A 249 8.46 -14.34 15.58
N LEU A 250 9.64 -13.79 15.31
CA LEU A 250 9.82 -12.68 14.36
C LEU A 250 9.50 -13.10 12.92
N GLU A 251 9.99 -14.26 12.49
CA GLU A 251 9.76 -14.78 11.13
C GLU A 251 8.29 -15.18 10.91
N THR A 252 7.66 -15.81 11.90
CA THR A 252 6.23 -16.16 11.84
C THR A 252 5.38 -14.91 11.76
N TYR A 253 5.69 -13.89 12.56
CA TYR A 253 4.96 -12.63 12.55
C TYR A 253 5.08 -11.90 11.21
N GLN A 254 6.30 -11.78 10.66
CA GLN A 254 6.54 -11.19 9.34
C GLN A 254 5.76 -11.94 8.24
N TYR A 255 5.78 -13.27 8.28
CA TYR A 255 5.08 -14.10 7.31
C TYR A 255 3.56 -13.90 7.37
N ILE A 256 2.98 -13.88 8.56
CA ILE A 256 1.55 -13.63 8.76
C ILE A 256 1.15 -12.26 8.22
N LEU A 257 1.88 -11.20 8.56
CA LEU A 257 1.62 -9.85 8.04
C LEU A 257 1.65 -9.84 6.50
N LYS A 258 2.61 -10.55 5.89
CA LYS A 258 2.75 -10.65 4.43
C LYS A 258 1.56 -11.32 3.78
N VAL A 259 1.14 -12.46 4.30
CA VAL A 259 0.01 -13.18 3.72
C VAL A 259 -1.30 -12.44 3.96
N GLU A 260 -1.49 -11.86 5.13
CA GLU A 260 -2.68 -11.07 5.45
C GLU A 260 -2.81 -9.85 4.53
N ASN A 261 -1.71 -9.10 4.32
CA ASN A 261 -1.70 -7.96 3.40
C ASN A 261 -2.10 -8.37 1.97
N ASN A 262 -1.57 -9.49 1.50
CA ASN A 262 -1.89 -10.01 0.17
C ASN A 262 -3.37 -10.42 0.07
N PHE A 263 -3.92 -11.01 1.12
CA PHE A 263 -5.33 -11.38 1.18
C PHE A 263 -6.26 -10.15 1.19
N LEU A 264 -5.96 -9.13 2.00
CA LEU A 264 -6.72 -7.88 2.02
C LEU A 264 -6.75 -7.20 0.64
N CYS A 265 -5.59 -7.10 -0.02
CA CYS A 265 -5.47 -6.57 -1.38
C CYS A 265 -6.24 -7.43 -2.39
N SER A 266 -6.14 -8.76 -2.31
CA SER A 266 -6.79 -9.65 -3.27
C SER A 266 -8.32 -9.64 -3.14
N MET A 267 -8.84 -9.51 -1.91
CA MET A 267 -10.27 -9.40 -1.63
C MET A 267 -10.83 -8.00 -1.81
N ASN A 268 -9.96 -7.01 -2.07
CA ASN A 268 -10.30 -5.61 -2.10
C ASN A 268 -10.99 -5.17 -0.79
N ILE A 269 -10.41 -5.52 0.35
CA ILE A 269 -10.83 -5.07 1.68
C ILE A 269 -9.99 -3.85 2.04
N LYS A 270 -10.59 -2.65 2.04
CA LYS A 270 -9.89 -1.42 2.38
C LYS A 270 -9.70 -1.28 3.89
N THR A 271 -8.52 -1.65 4.35
CA THR A 271 -8.05 -1.43 5.73
C THR A 271 -6.52 -1.42 5.76
N ASP A 272 -5.97 -0.74 6.77
CA ASP A 272 -4.56 -0.88 7.12
C ASP A 272 -4.35 -2.09 8.03
N LEU A 273 -3.20 -2.74 7.91
CA LEU A 273 -2.81 -3.84 8.81
C LEU A 273 -2.70 -3.39 10.27
N GLU A 274 -2.44 -2.10 10.53
CA GLU A 274 -2.41 -1.53 11.88
C GLU A 274 -3.74 -1.77 12.62
N ASN A 275 -4.87 -1.72 11.91
CA ASN A 275 -6.19 -1.94 12.50
C ASN A 275 -6.39 -3.39 12.99
N ILE A 276 -5.61 -4.33 12.44
CA ILE A 276 -5.65 -5.75 12.81
C ILE A 276 -4.59 -6.05 13.87
N PHE A 277 -3.35 -5.58 13.70
CA PHE A 277 -2.19 -6.10 14.43
C PHE A 277 -1.54 -5.17 15.47
N THR A 278 -2.14 -4.01 15.78
CA THR A 278 -1.53 -3.05 16.73
C THR A 278 -1.29 -3.66 18.12
N LYS A 279 -2.19 -4.54 18.59
CA LYS A 279 -2.04 -5.16 19.92
C LYS A 279 -0.96 -6.23 19.93
N GLU A 280 -0.86 -6.97 18.84
CA GLU A 280 0.07 -8.07 18.63
C GLU A 280 1.51 -7.59 18.71
N ASN A 281 1.81 -6.41 18.13
CA ASN A 281 3.09 -5.72 18.30
C ASN A 281 3.45 -5.56 19.79
N GLN A 282 2.53 -5.00 20.57
CA GLN A 282 2.75 -4.78 22.01
C GLN A 282 2.93 -6.09 22.78
N MET A 283 2.17 -7.13 22.43
CA MET A 283 2.29 -8.46 23.05
C MET A 283 3.66 -9.08 22.80
N ILE A 284 4.17 -8.99 21.57
CA ILE A 284 5.51 -9.50 21.22
C ILE A 284 6.60 -8.72 21.97
N TYR A 285 6.50 -7.40 22.08
CA TYR A 285 7.47 -6.62 22.87
C TYR A 285 7.46 -6.99 24.35
N ASN A 286 6.28 -7.18 24.93
CA ASN A 286 6.17 -7.57 26.33
C ASN A 286 6.73 -8.99 26.55
N PHE A 287 6.48 -9.92 25.63
CA PHE A 287 7.09 -11.24 25.65
C PHE A 287 8.63 -11.16 25.67
N PHE A 288 9.23 -10.31 24.83
CA PHE A 288 10.69 -10.14 24.85
C PHE A 288 11.21 -9.49 26.15
N LYS A 289 10.45 -8.58 26.77
CA LYS A 289 10.79 -8.07 28.11
C LYS A 289 10.72 -9.16 29.18
N ASP A 290 9.71 -10.01 29.13
CA ASP A 290 9.56 -11.12 30.08
C ASP A 290 10.71 -12.13 29.94
N LEU A 291 11.11 -12.45 28.70
CA LEU A 291 12.30 -13.25 28.45
C LEU A 291 13.58 -12.54 28.95
N TYR A 292 13.72 -11.23 28.71
CA TYR A 292 14.87 -10.47 29.19
C TYR A 292 15.00 -10.52 30.72
N ASN A 293 13.90 -10.40 31.46
CA ASN A 293 13.92 -10.48 32.93
C ASN A 293 14.49 -11.82 33.45
N LYS A 294 14.43 -12.88 32.63
CA LYS A 294 14.93 -14.20 32.98
C LYS A 294 16.33 -14.49 32.43
N TYR A 295 16.61 -14.13 31.17
CA TYR A 295 17.82 -14.54 30.45
C TYR A 295 18.79 -13.37 30.16
N ASN A 296 18.43 -12.14 30.51
CA ASN A 296 19.25 -10.93 30.44
C ASN A 296 19.94 -10.73 29.07
N ILE A 297 21.28 -10.78 29.06
CA ILE A 297 22.13 -10.49 27.90
C ILE A 297 21.86 -11.42 26.70
N GLU A 298 21.46 -12.67 26.94
CA GLU A 298 21.17 -13.62 25.87
C GLU A 298 20.08 -13.07 24.95
N ILE A 299 19.00 -12.53 25.52
CA ILE A 299 17.90 -11.93 24.77
C ILE A 299 18.33 -10.67 24.04
N ILE A 300 19.19 -9.85 24.64
CA ILE A 300 19.75 -8.67 23.95
C ILE A 300 20.51 -9.10 22.70
N CYS A 301 21.39 -10.10 22.81
CA CYS A 301 22.17 -10.60 21.68
C CYS A 301 21.28 -11.23 20.61
N TYR A 302 20.33 -12.08 21.00
CA TYR A 302 19.44 -12.73 20.04
C TYR A 302 18.54 -11.74 19.30
N LEU A 303 17.97 -10.76 19.99
CA LEU A 303 17.19 -9.72 19.34
C LEU A 303 18.07 -8.89 18.39
N ASN A 304 19.27 -8.50 18.83
CA ASN A 304 20.18 -7.72 18.00
C ASN A 304 20.59 -8.45 16.72
N ASN A 305 20.81 -9.77 16.79
CA ASN A 305 21.19 -10.59 15.64
C ASN A 305 20.02 -10.87 14.68
N ASN A 306 18.78 -10.80 15.18
CA ASN A 306 17.58 -11.06 14.38
C ASN A 306 16.94 -9.80 13.79
N ILE A 307 17.41 -8.60 14.17
CA ILE A 307 17.03 -7.35 13.50
C ILE A 307 17.70 -7.33 12.13
N LYS A 308 16.90 -7.25 11.06
CA LYS A 308 17.35 -7.26 9.65
C LYS A 308 16.96 -5.94 8.97
N ASP A 309 17.65 -5.61 7.87
CA ASP A 309 17.21 -4.53 6.98
C ASP A 309 15.85 -4.92 6.36
N THR A 310 14.83 -4.13 6.69
CA THR A 310 13.43 -4.35 6.31
C THR A 310 12.96 -3.39 5.22
N SER A 311 13.87 -2.79 4.46
CA SER A 311 13.56 -1.84 3.37
C SER A 311 12.58 -2.35 2.31
N LYS A 312 12.42 -3.68 2.18
CA LYS A 312 11.49 -4.34 1.24
C LYS A 312 10.24 -4.94 1.91
N ASP A 313 10.11 -4.82 3.23
CA ASP A 313 9.01 -5.41 3.97
C ASP A 313 7.79 -4.49 4.02
N ILE A 314 6.70 -5.02 4.56
CA ILE A 314 5.48 -4.28 4.81
C ILE A 314 5.75 -3.15 5.80
N GLU A 315 5.15 -1.98 5.54
CA GLU A 315 5.31 -0.76 6.36
C GLU A 315 5.08 -1.01 7.86
N LEU A 316 4.04 -1.78 8.22
CA LEU A 316 3.79 -2.15 9.60
C LEU A 316 4.93 -2.97 10.23
N TYR A 317 5.50 -3.92 9.48
CA TYR A 317 6.61 -4.74 9.99
C TYR A 317 7.88 -3.91 10.16
N LYS A 318 8.12 -2.95 9.25
CA LYS A 318 9.21 -1.99 9.38
C LYS A 318 9.05 -1.15 10.65
N LYS A 319 7.87 -0.58 10.89
CA LYS A 319 7.55 0.15 12.12
C LYS A 319 7.76 -0.73 13.36
N PHE A 320 7.34 -2.00 13.28
CA PHE A 320 7.56 -2.96 14.35
C PHE A 320 9.07 -3.19 14.64
N GLN A 321 9.90 -3.28 13.60
CA GLN A 321 11.35 -3.45 13.73
C GLN A 321 12.03 -2.19 14.28
N ASP A 322 11.61 -0.99 13.85
CA ASP A 322 12.12 0.27 14.39
C ASP A 322 11.85 0.39 15.89
N GLU A 323 10.64 0.04 16.33
CA GLU A 323 10.28 -0.03 17.75
C GLU A 323 11.03 -1.14 18.50
N LEU A 324 11.33 -2.26 17.83
CA LEU A 324 12.15 -3.33 18.40
C LEU A 324 13.60 -2.88 18.62
N ILE A 325 14.19 -2.11 17.70
CA ILE A 325 15.52 -1.50 17.85
C ILE A 325 15.53 -0.58 19.08
N ILE A 326 14.49 0.26 19.24
CA ILE A 326 14.34 1.14 20.41
C ILE A 326 14.25 0.31 21.69
N LEU A 327 13.48 -0.79 21.68
CA LEU A 327 13.39 -1.70 22.81
C LEU A 327 14.75 -2.31 23.16
N VAL A 328 15.47 -2.84 22.18
CA VAL A 328 16.82 -3.41 22.37
C VAL A 328 17.77 -2.37 22.95
N GLY A 329 17.74 -1.13 22.47
CA GLY A 329 18.53 -0.02 23.04
C GLY A 329 18.21 0.24 24.51
N LYS A 330 16.92 0.21 24.89
CA LYS A 330 16.49 0.33 26.29
C LYS A 330 16.97 -0.85 27.15
N LEU A 331 16.87 -2.08 26.64
CA LEU A 331 17.34 -3.27 27.34
C LEU A 331 18.86 -3.23 27.54
N LYS A 332 19.64 -2.85 26.52
CA LYS A 332 21.10 -2.63 26.62
C LYS A 332 21.43 -1.63 27.72
N LYS A 333 20.76 -0.47 27.72
CA LYS A 333 20.98 0.58 28.73
C LYS A 333 20.68 0.09 30.14
N ASN A 334 19.52 -0.56 30.33
CA ASN A 334 19.14 -1.11 31.64
C ASN A 334 20.14 -2.17 32.12
N PHE A 335 20.59 -3.05 31.24
CA PHE A 335 21.59 -4.06 31.56
C PHE A 335 22.91 -3.43 32.00
N LEU A 336 23.42 -2.45 31.26
CA LEU A 336 24.66 -1.74 31.58
C LEU A 336 24.56 -0.97 32.90
N GLN A 337 23.41 -0.35 33.19
CA GLN A 337 23.17 0.32 34.47
C GLN A 337 23.21 -0.66 35.63
N ASN A 338 22.50 -1.79 35.52
CA ASN A 338 22.51 -2.84 36.54
C ASN A 338 23.93 -3.39 36.77
N GLU A 339 24.71 -3.56 35.70
CA GLU A 339 26.11 -3.98 35.84
C GLU A 339 26.98 -2.89 36.48
N ALA A 340 26.78 -1.60 36.18
CA ALA A 340 27.54 -0.52 36.81
C ALA A 340 27.34 -0.40 38.34
N GLU A 341 26.20 -0.87 38.85
CA GLU A 341 25.88 -0.89 40.29
C GLU A 341 26.59 -2.01 41.06
N LEU A 342 27.07 -3.06 40.38
CA LEU A 342 27.83 -4.13 41.00
C LEU A 342 29.15 -3.57 41.56
N LYS A 343 29.39 -3.77 42.87
CA LYS A 343 30.59 -3.29 43.56
C LYS A 343 31.76 -4.27 43.51
N ASP A 344 31.48 -5.55 43.43
CA ASP A 344 32.47 -6.64 43.50
C ASP A 344 33.26 -6.75 42.19
N ALA A 345 34.57 -6.48 42.26
CA ALA A 345 35.44 -6.46 41.09
C ALA A 345 35.70 -7.86 40.52
N GLU A 346 35.89 -8.88 41.35
CA GLU A 346 36.17 -10.25 40.89
C GLU A 346 34.95 -10.84 40.19
N LYS A 347 33.76 -10.75 40.83
CA LYS A 347 32.49 -11.18 40.21
C LYS A 347 32.20 -10.42 38.92
N GLY A 348 32.59 -9.16 38.87
CA GLY A 348 32.51 -8.32 37.70
C GLY A 348 33.24 -8.88 36.49
N VAL A 349 34.52 -9.21 36.67
CA VAL A 349 35.37 -9.78 35.62
C VAL A 349 34.86 -11.15 35.18
N GLU A 350 34.43 -12.00 36.13
CA GLU A 350 33.84 -13.31 35.81
C GLU A 350 32.56 -13.20 34.96
N ARG A 351 31.71 -12.22 35.26
CA ARG A 351 30.51 -11.92 34.47
C ARG A 351 30.87 -11.38 33.08
N PHE A 352 31.83 -10.46 33.01
CA PHE A 352 32.31 -9.91 31.75
C PHE A 352 32.80 -10.98 30.79
N GLU A 353 33.58 -11.96 31.27
CA GLU A 353 34.01 -13.10 30.47
C GLU A 353 32.83 -13.85 29.84
N LYS A 354 31.77 -14.09 30.62
CA LYS A 354 30.56 -14.76 30.12
C LYS A 354 29.85 -13.91 29.08
N TYR A 355 29.81 -12.59 29.26
CA TYR A 355 29.09 -11.67 28.40
C TYR A 355 29.76 -11.49 27.04
N VAL A 356 31.09 -11.30 27.01
CA VAL A 356 31.85 -11.14 25.77
C VAL A 356 31.78 -12.40 24.92
N LYS A 357 31.75 -13.59 25.53
CA LYS A 357 31.55 -14.88 24.83
C LYS A 357 30.18 -15.02 24.15
N LEU A 358 29.20 -14.20 24.54
CA LEU A 358 27.84 -14.22 24.02
C LEU A 358 27.56 -13.08 23.05
N SER A 359 28.41 -12.06 23.00
CA SER A 359 28.13 -10.79 22.35
C SER A 359 29.19 -10.42 21.34
N ASP A 360 28.77 -10.28 20.08
CA ASP A 360 29.61 -9.78 19.00
C ASP A 360 29.50 -8.25 18.84
N MET A 361 28.83 -7.56 19.78
CA MET A 361 28.58 -6.13 19.73
C MET A 361 29.75 -5.35 20.33
N GLU A 362 30.67 -4.89 19.49
CA GLU A 362 31.91 -4.22 19.91
C GLU A 362 31.67 -3.02 20.84
N ASP A 363 30.79 -2.08 20.48
CA ASP A 363 30.47 -0.91 21.31
C ASP A 363 29.91 -1.28 22.69
N PHE A 364 29.11 -2.34 22.73
CA PHE A 364 28.52 -2.84 23.98
C PHE A 364 29.58 -3.49 24.87
N ASN A 365 30.47 -4.31 24.27
CA ASN A 365 31.59 -4.93 24.96
C ASN A 365 32.62 -3.89 25.46
N ASN A 366 32.90 -2.86 24.67
CA ASN A 366 33.73 -1.72 25.07
C ASN A 366 33.14 -0.99 26.28
N THR A 367 31.83 -0.78 26.30
CA THR A 367 31.16 -0.16 27.44
C THR A 367 31.23 -1.04 28.69
N LEU A 368 31.03 -2.35 28.55
CA LEU A 368 31.21 -3.30 29.65
C LEU A 368 32.65 -3.33 30.18
N LEU A 369 33.65 -3.23 29.30
CA LEU A 369 35.07 -3.12 29.67
C LEU A 369 35.31 -1.86 30.51
N ARG A 370 34.78 -0.71 30.10
CA ARG A 370 34.88 0.56 30.85
C ARG A 370 34.26 0.47 32.24
N ILE A 371 33.10 -0.18 32.35
CA ILE A 371 32.43 -0.43 33.64
C ILE A 371 33.34 -1.27 34.55
N ASN A 372 33.88 -2.38 34.04
CA ASN A 372 34.78 -3.25 34.81
C ASN A 372 36.08 -2.54 35.20
N THR A 373 36.68 -1.79 34.29
CA THR A 373 37.88 -0.97 34.53
C THR A 373 37.65 0.01 35.67
N SER A 374 36.55 0.76 35.61
CA SER A 374 36.16 1.72 36.65
C SER A 374 35.92 1.03 37.99
N ARG A 375 35.28 -0.15 37.97
CA ARG A 375 35.00 -0.95 39.17
C ARG A 375 36.29 -1.40 39.86
N ILE A 376 37.26 -1.90 39.08
CA ILE A 376 38.58 -2.29 39.60
C ILE A 376 39.33 -1.07 40.14
N LYS A 377 39.32 0.05 39.41
CA LYS A 377 40.01 1.29 39.79
C LYS A 377 39.53 1.87 41.11
N ARG A 378 38.24 1.76 41.47
CA ARG A 378 37.72 2.24 42.76
C ARG A 378 38.43 1.64 43.98
N ASN A 379 39.03 0.46 43.84
CA ASN A 379 39.73 -0.22 44.93
C ASN A 379 41.21 0.19 45.04
N LEU A 380 41.72 1.05 44.15
CA LEU A 380 43.14 1.28 43.93
C LEU A 380 43.74 2.34 44.89
N ASP A 381 42.96 3.37 45.26
CA ASP A 381 43.47 4.52 46.02
C ASP A 381 43.94 4.17 47.45
N LYS A 382 43.29 3.20 48.10
CA LYS A 382 43.56 2.75 49.48
C LYS A 382 44.17 1.35 49.58
N ALA A 383 44.60 0.78 48.47
CA ALA A 383 45.15 -0.57 48.44
C ALA A 383 46.56 -0.62 49.03
N ASP A 384 46.79 -1.61 49.91
CA ASP A 384 48.13 -2.08 50.26
C ASP A 384 48.75 -2.87 49.08
N ILE A 385 50.03 -3.24 49.20
CA ILE A 385 50.75 -3.97 48.15
C ILE A 385 50.04 -5.24 47.68
N PHE A 386 49.44 -6.01 48.60
CA PHE A 386 48.77 -7.26 48.27
C PHE A 386 47.48 -7.01 47.50
N ASN A 387 46.72 -5.98 47.87
CA ASN A 387 45.53 -5.56 47.14
C ASN A 387 45.89 -4.98 45.76
N VAL A 388 47.00 -4.24 45.63
CA VAL A 388 47.47 -3.75 44.32
C VAL A 388 47.84 -4.92 43.40
N ILE A 389 48.54 -5.94 43.92
CA ILE A 389 48.85 -7.17 43.15
C ILE A 389 47.56 -7.89 42.72
N ALA A 390 46.57 -8.01 43.61
CA ALA A 390 45.28 -8.60 43.29
C ALA A 390 44.52 -7.80 42.20
N ILE A 391 44.53 -6.48 42.28
CA ILE A 391 43.97 -5.57 41.28
C ILE A 391 44.64 -5.75 39.92
N LYS A 392 45.98 -5.82 39.87
CA LYS A 392 46.69 -6.05 38.61
C LYS A 392 46.35 -7.39 37.98
N ARG A 393 46.14 -8.41 38.79
CA ARG A 393 45.66 -9.72 38.31
C ARG A 393 44.30 -9.60 37.61
N LEU A 394 43.41 -8.75 38.10
CA LEU A 394 42.11 -8.51 37.47
C LEU A 394 42.24 -7.75 36.15
N PHE A 395 43.13 -6.75 36.07
CA PHE A 395 43.41 -6.07 34.80
C PHE A 395 44.02 -7.02 33.75
N ASP A 396 44.97 -7.89 34.15
CA ASP A 396 45.57 -8.90 33.27
C ASP A 396 44.49 -9.87 32.74
N LYS A 397 43.60 -10.34 33.62
CA LYS A 397 42.44 -11.17 33.21
C LYS A 397 41.52 -10.45 32.23
N LEU A 398 41.22 -9.16 32.42
CA LEU A 398 40.41 -8.40 31.47
C LEU A 398 41.06 -8.34 30.09
N GLN A 399 42.39 -8.18 30.04
CA GLN A 399 43.15 -8.18 28.79
C GLN A 399 43.02 -9.52 28.07
N ASP A 400 43.10 -10.63 28.81
CA ASP A 400 43.00 -11.98 28.27
C ASP A 400 41.58 -12.28 27.73
N ILE A 401 40.55 -11.66 28.31
CA ILE A 401 39.14 -11.88 27.90
C ILE A 401 38.81 -11.12 26.61
N TYR A 402 39.25 -9.87 26.51
CA TYR A 402 38.84 -8.99 25.42
C TYR A 402 39.96 -8.01 25.07
N GLU A 403 40.54 -8.21 23.89
CA GLU A 403 41.60 -7.37 23.36
C GLU A 403 40.99 -6.09 22.78
N CYS A 404 41.20 -4.96 23.46
CA CYS A 404 40.65 -3.67 23.06
C CYS A 404 41.63 -2.53 23.35
N ASN A 405 41.73 -1.60 22.40
CA ASN A 405 42.48 -0.35 22.52
C ASN A 405 41.62 0.72 23.24
N CYS A 406 41.16 0.44 24.45
CA CYS A 406 40.41 1.40 25.26
C CYS A 406 41.40 2.29 26.05
N GLU A 407 41.43 3.58 25.76
CA GLU A 407 42.31 4.54 26.45
C GLU A 407 42.13 4.52 27.97
N GLU A 408 40.88 4.50 28.45
CA GLU A 408 40.59 4.48 29.90
C GLU A 408 41.12 3.22 30.59
N TYR A 409 41.12 2.08 29.89
CA TYR A 409 41.71 0.85 30.39
C TYR A 409 43.24 0.94 30.47
N HIS A 410 43.89 1.44 29.41
CA HIS A 410 45.34 1.63 29.40
C HIS A 410 45.81 2.65 30.44
N ASP A 411 45.07 3.72 30.66
CA ASP A 411 45.40 4.72 31.68
C ASP A 411 45.19 4.17 33.09
N ALA A 412 44.16 3.36 33.32
CA ALA A 412 43.98 2.65 34.59
C ALA A 412 45.12 1.66 34.88
N ILE A 413 45.66 0.99 33.85
CA ILE A 413 46.87 0.15 34.00
C ILE A 413 48.07 0.99 34.40
N LYS A 414 48.34 2.11 33.71
CA LYS A 414 49.48 2.99 34.04
C LYS A 414 49.38 3.54 35.47
N GLU A 415 48.17 3.86 35.91
CA GLU A 415 47.92 4.31 37.29
C GLU A 415 48.19 3.19 38.30
N SER A 416 47.74 1.97 37.99
CA SER A 416 48.04 0.75 38.75
C SER A 416 49.54 0.45 38.82
N ASP A 417 50.28 0.66 37.73
CA ASP A 417 51.73 0.49 37.67
C ASP A 417 52.45 1.46 38.61
N LYS A 418 52.09 2.75 38.56
CA LYS A 418 52.64 3.78 39.47
C LYS A 418 52.31 3.50 40.94
N LYS A 419 51.09 3.02 41.21
CA LYS A 419 50.69 2.64 42.58
C LYS A 419 51.46 1.42 43.07
N LEU A 420 51.67 0.42 42.22
CA LEU A 420 52.52 -0.73 42.53
C LEU A 420 53.93 -0.29 42.88
N GLU A 421 54.56 0.54 42.05
CA GLU A 421 55.90 1.09 42.30
C GLU A 421 55.99 1.75 43.67
N LYS A 422 55.07 2.66 43.98
CA LYS A 422 55.01 3.33 45.27
C LYS A 422 54.84 2.35 46.44
N THR A 423 53.84 1.46 46.38
CA THR A 423 53.55 0.51 47.46
C THR A 423 54.64 -0.55 47.66
N VAL A 424 55.36 -0.94 46.60
CA VAL A 424 56.53 -1.81 46.69
C VAL A 424 57.67 -1.12 47.41
N ILE A 425 57.96 0.14 47.05
CA ILE A 425 59.00 0.90 47.74
C ILE A 425 58.63 1.09 49.21
N ASP A 426 57.40 1.55 49.48
CA ASP A 426 56.93 1.79 50.84
C ASP A 426 56.98 0.49 51.68
N TYR A 427 56.55 -0.66 51.16
CA TYR A 427 56.49 -1.92 51.92
C TYR A 427 57.86 -2.61 52.10
N VAL A 428 58.73 -2.58 51.08
CA VAL A 428 60.04 -3.25 51.13
C VAL A 428 61.06 -2.45 51.95
N PHE A 429 60.98 -1.12 51.90
CA PHE A 429 61.93 -0.22 52.55
C PHE A 429 61.37 0.47 53.80
N GLU A 430 60.16 0.14 54.26
CA GLU A 430 59.70 0.45 55.64
C GLU A 430 60.54 -0.29 56.68
N ASP A 431 60.49 0.17 57.95
CA ASP A 431 61.24 -0.40 59.07
C ASP A 431 61.11 -1.94 59.15
N GLY A 432 62.19 -2.66 58.78
CA GLY A 432 62.24 -4.13 58.72
C GLY A 432 63.41 -4.67 57.88
N ASP A 433 63.52 -6.00 57.76
CA ASP A 433 64.45 -6.67 56.82
C ASP A 433 63.84 -6.76 55.42
N GLU A 434 64.45 -6.06 54.46
CA GLU A 434 64.03 -5.97 53.06
C GLU A 434 63.89 -7.36 52.42
N ILE A 435 64.78 -8.31 52.77
CA ILE A 435 64.72 -9.69 52.22
C ILE A 435 63.50 -10.45 52.74
N GLU A 436 63.14 -10.27 54.00
CA GLU A 436 61.95 -10.89 54.58
C GLU A 436 60.67 -10.32 53.95
N GLN A 437 60.62 -9.01 53.71
CA GLN A 437 59.50 -8.37 53.02
C GLN A 437 59.37 -8.83 51.57
N ILE A 438 60.48 -8.99 50.84
CA ILE A 438 60.47 -9.53 49.47
C ILE A 438 59.94 -10.99 49.46
N LYS A 439 60.30 -11.82 50.44
CA LYS A 439 59.73 -13.18 50.59
C LYS A 439 58.23 -13.16 50.87
N LYS A 440 57.74 -12.21 51.69
CA LYS A 440 56.30 -12.04 51.95
C LYS A 440 55.54 -11.61 50.71
N ILE A 441 56.11 -10.73 49.88
CA ILE A 441 55.53 -10.36 48.58
C ILE A 441 55.48 -11.58 47.68
N GLN A 442 56.62 -12.26 47.50
CA GLN A 442 56.77 -13.40 46.60
C GLN A 442 55.78 -14.53 46.90
N THR A 443 55.56 -14.85 48.17
CA THR A 443 54.61 -15.89 48.61
C THR A 443 53.14 -15.50 48.38
N ASN A 444 52.82 -14.21 48.27
CA ASN A 444 51.47 -13.71 48.01
C ASN A 444 51.14 -13.51 46.52
N ILE A 445 52.13 -13.53 45.63
CA ILE A 445 51.88 -13.46 44.17
C ILE A 445 51.35 -14.83 43.69
N LYS A 446 50.04 -14.88 43.44
CA LYS A 446 49.34 -16.07 42.94
C LYS A 446 48.60 -15.76 41.64
N GLY A 447 48.68 -16.66 40.66
CA GLY A 447 47.98 -16.52 39.38
C GLY A 447 48.52 -17.46 38.31
N THR A 448 48.28 -17.13 37.04
CA THR A 448 48.84 -17.85 35.89
C THR A 448 50.37 -17.72 35.88
N LYS A 449 51.09 -18.70 35.31
CA LYS A 449 52.56 -18.66 35.23
C LYS A 449 53.06 -17.37 34.55
N ILE A 450 52.33 -16.88 33.55
CA ILE A 450 52.64 -15.66 32.80
C ILE A 450 52.50 -14.44 33.73
N PHE A 451 51.37 -14.30 34.42
CA PHE A 451 51.13 -13.21 35.38
C PHE A 451 52.18 -13.19 36.50
N VAL A 452 52.45 -14.35 37.10
CA VAL A 452 53.42 -14.50 38.19
C VAL A 452 54.81 -14.04 37.75
N LYS A 453 55.27 -14.47 36.57
CA LYS A 453 56.56 -14.05 35.99
C LYS A 453 56.59 -12.55 35.70
N LYS A 454 55.53 -12.00 35.12
CA LYS A 454 55.38 -10.57 34.78
C LYS A 454 55.49 -9.69 36.02
N ILE A 455 54.72 -9.98 37.07
CA ILE A 455 54.72 -9.21 38.33
C ILE A 455 56.05 -9.35 39.07
N LYS A 456 56.60 -10.56 39.19
CA LYS A 456 57.91 -10.77 39.84
C LYS A 456 59.03 -9.98 39.16
N SER A 457 59.06 -9.97 37.83
CA SER A 457 60.01 -9.15 37.05
C SER A 457 59.82 -7.66 37.33
N GLN A 458 58.58 -7.17 37.26
CA GLN A 458 58.28 -5.75 37.53
C GLN A 458 58.71 -5.34 38.94
N ILE A 459 58.43 -6.15 39.96
CA ILE A 459 58.81 -5.86 41.35
C ILE A 459 60.33 -5.85 41.51
N PHE A 460 61.04 -6.82 40.92
CA PHE A 460 62.50 -6.82 40.92
C PHE A 460 63.07 -5.55 40.26
N ASP A 461 62.49 -5.15 39.12
CA ASP A 461 62.91 -3.95 38.40
C ASP A 461 62.71 -2.66 39.20
N ILE A 462 61.66 -2.58 40.02
CA ILE A 462 61.38 -1.46 40.93
C ILE A 462 62.43 -1.37 42.05
N ILE A 463 62.81 -2.50 42.67
CA ILE A 463 63.66 -2.51 43.87
C ILE A 463 65.17 -2.60 43.57
N LYS A 464 65.58 -3.11 42.41
CA LYS A 464 66.99 -3.44 42.10
C LYS A 464 67.96 -2.25 42.16
N SER A 465 67.47 -1.02 41.98
CA SER A 465 68.26 0.21 42.06
C SER A 465 68.46 0.71 43.49
N ASN A 466 67.61 0.26 44.42
CA ASN A 466 67.57 0.73 45.80
C ASN A 466 68.15 -0.30 46.81
N LEU A 467 68.52 -1.50 46.34
CA LEU A 467 69.14 -2.56 47.14
C LEU A 467 70.68 -2.52 47.05
N LYS A 468 71.36 -2.81 48.18
CA LYS A 468 72.80 -3.12 48.20
C LYS A 468 73.11 -4.40 47.41
N ASP A 469 74.30 -4.50 46.82
CA ASP A 469 74.68 -5.60 45.90
C ASP A 469 74.43 -7.01 46.48
N ASP A 470 74.75 -7.22 47.77
CA ASP A 470 74.56 -8.51 48.44
C ASP A 470 73.07 -8.90 48.54
N LYS A 471 72.21 -7.92 48.88
CA LYS A 471 70.75 -8.11 48.96
C LYS A 471 70.11 -8.17 47.58
N LYS A 472 70.68 -7.49 46.59
CA LYS A 472 70.23 -7.50 45.19
C LYS A 472 70.37 -8.89 44.56
N LYS A 473 71.47 -9.60 44.85
CA LYS A 473 71.65 -11.00 44.44
C LYS A 473 70.58 -11.90 45.05
N LEU A 474 70.37 -11.81 46.37
CA LEU A 474 69.33 -12.59 47.07
C LEU A 474 67.92 -12.29 46.56
N ALA A 475 67.58 -11.02 46.29
CA ALA A 475 66.27 -10.62 45.77
C ALA A 475 66.01 -11.18 44.36
N LYS A 476 67.05 -11.24 43.53
CA LYS A 476 66.99 -11.85 42.19
C LYS A 476 66.65 -13.34 42.30
N ASP A 477 67.34 -14.07 43.18
CA ASP A 477 67.13 -15.50 43.39
C ASP A 477 65.72 -15.79 43.95
N ILE A 478 65.14 -14.89 44.77
CA ILE A 478 63.78 -15.07 45.32
C ILE A 478 62.69 -14.79 44.28
N LEU A 479 62.85 -13.75 43.45
CA LEU A 479 61.81 -13.29 42.54
C LEU A 479 61.90 -13.93 41.16
N LEU A 480 63.09 -14.21 40.63
CA LEU A 480 63.28 -14.58 39.22
C LEU A 480 63.69 -16.04 38.98
N GLU A 481 64.13 -16.75 40.03
CA GLU A 481 64.34 -18.21 40.05
C GLU A 481 63.16 -18.89 40.79
#